data_AF-P97930-F1
#
_entry.id   AF-P97930-F1
#
_cell.length_a   1.000
_cell.length_b   1.000
_cell.length_c   1.000
_cell.angle_alpha   90.00
_cell.angle_beta   90.00
_cell.angle_gamma   90.00
#
_symmetry.space_group_name_H-M   'P 1'
#
loop_
_entity.id
_entity.type
_entity.pdbx_description
1 polymer ?
#
loop_
_entity_poly.entity_id
_entity_poly.type
_entity_poly.pdbx_seq_one_letter_code
_entity_poly.pdbx_strand_id
1 'polypeptide(L)'
;MASRRGALIVLEGVDRAGKTTQGLKLVTALCASGHRAELLRFPERSTEIGKLLNSYLEKKTELEDHSVHLLFSANRWEQVPLIKAKLNQGVTLVLDRYAFSGVAFTGAKENFSLDWCKQPDVGLPKPDLILFLQLQLLDAAARGEFGLERYETGTFQKQVLLCFQQLMEEKNLNWKVVDASKSIEEVHKEIRAHSEDAIRNAAQRPLGELWK
;
A
#
# COMPACT_ATOMS: atom_id res chain seq x y z
N MET A 1 -25.80 19.72 0.55
CA MET A 1 -25.23 18.62 -0.26
C MET A 1 -24.09 18.01 0.55
N ALA A 2 -24.05 16.68 0.73
CA ALA A 2 -22.90 16.05 1.38
C ALA A 2 -21.63 16.40 0.57
N SER A 3 -20.61 16.92 1.26
CA SER A 3 -19.28 17.15 0.68
C SER A 3 -18.77 15.83 0.09
N ARG A 4 -18.33 15.84 -1.18
CA ARG A 4 -17.77 14.65 -1.83
C ARG A 4 -16.43 14.32 -1.18
N ARG A 5 -16.28 13.10 -0.65
CA ARG A 5 -15.02 12.64 -0.08
C ARG A 5 -13.95 12.42 -1.16
N GLY A 6 -12.68 12.45 -0.77
CA GLY A 6 -11.58 11.99 -1.60
C GLY A 6 -11.57 10.46 -1.74
N ALA A 7 -10.80 9.97 -2.71
CA ALA A 7 -10.56 8.54 -2.87
C ALA A 7 -9.38 8.07 -2.01
N LEU A 8 -9.40 6.80 -1.62
CA LEU A 8 -8.28 6.10 -1.01
C LEU A 8 -7.69 5.13 -2.03
N ILE A 9 -6.50 5.46 -2.56
CA ILE A 9 -5.82 4.70 -3.61
C ILE A 9 -4.55 4.09 -3.01
N VAL A 10 -4.35 2.79 -3.15
CA VAL A 10 -3.16 2.11 -2.62
C VAL A 10 -2.28 1.63 -3.77
N LEU A 11 -0.98 1.89 -3.67
CA LEU A 11 0.04 1.30 -4.51
C LEU A 11 0.68 0.13 -3.75
N GLU A 12 0.55 -1.07 -4.28
CA GLU A 12 1.09 -2.32 -3.76
C GLU A 12 2.09 -2.93 -4.74
N GLY A 13 2.87 -3.91 -4.27
CA GLY A 13 3.90 -4.57 -5.04
C GLY A 13 5.11 -4.93 -4.20
N VAL A 14 5.97 -5.78 -4.77
CA VAL A 14 7.26 -6.15 -4.19
C VAL A 14 8.15 -4.92 -3.97
N ASP A 15 9.21 -5.10 -3.18
CA ASP A 15 10.19 -4.03 -2.95
C ASP A 15 10.79 -3.55 -4.28
N ARG A 16 11.09 -2.24 -4.36
CA ARG A 16 11.64 -1.58 -5.56
C ARG A 16 10.77 -1.62 -6.83
N ALA A 17 9.49 -2.00 -6.74
CA ALA A 17 8.54 -1.91 -7.86
C ALA A 17 8.25 -0.48 -8.37
N GLY A 18 8.69 0.58 -7.67
CA GLY A 18 8.52 1.98 -8.08
C GLY A 18 7.31 2.69 -7.45
N LYS A 19 6.70 2.11 -6.40
CA LYS A 19 5.54 2.64 -5.69
C LYS A 19 5.72 4.10 -5.24
N THR A 20 6.82 4.42 -4.56
CA THR A 20 7.13 5.80 -4.14
C THR A 20 7.17 6.77 -5.32
N THR A 21 7.91 6.44 -6.38
CA THR A 21 8.06 7.29 -7.57
C THR A 21 6.71 7.56 -8.22
N GLN A 22 5.91 6.49 -8.41
CA GLN A 22 4.59 6.62 -9.03
C GLN A 22 3.58 7.34 -8.12
N GLY A 23 3.65 7.14 -6.80
CA GLY A 23 2.80 7.83 -5.83
C GLY A 23 3.03 9.33 -5.79
N LEU A 24 4.30 9.76 -5.74
CA LEU A 24 4.66 11.18 -5.83
C LEU A 24 4.19 11.79 -7.15
N LYS A 25 4.48 11.12 -8.27
CA LYS A 25 4.08 11.59 -9.60
C LYS A 25 2.56 11.69 -9.76
N LEU A 26 1.81 10.73 -9.20
CA LEU A 26 0.34 10.74 -9.18
C LEU A 26 -0.20 11.93 -8.38
N VAL A 27 0.30 12.16 -7.17
CA VAL A 27 -0.12 13.31 -6.36
C VAL A 27 0.15 14.62 -7.09
N THR A 28 1.33 14.80 -7.67
CA THR A 28 1.64 16.00 -8.47
C THR A 28 0.68 16.17 -9.65
N ALA A 29 0.41 15.11 -10.40
CA ALA A 29 -0.50 15.17 -11.55
C ALA A 29 -1.95 15.48 -11.16
N LEU A 30 -2.45 14.89 -10.07
CA LEU A 30 -3.79 15.15 -9.54
C LEU A 30 -3.93 16.60 -9.04
N CYS A 31 -2.93 17.11 -8.33
CA CYS A 31 -2.90 18.51 -7.89
C CYS A 31 -2.86 19.48 -9.09
N ALA A 32 -2.07 19.18 -10.11
CA ALA A 32 -2.02 19.98 -11.33
C ALA A 32 -3.35 19.99 -12.11
N SER A 33 -4.16 18.93 -11.98
CA SER A 33 -5.50 18.87 -12.57
C SER A 33 -6.61 19.38 -11.64
N GLY A 34 -6.26 20.04 -10.53
CA GLY A 34 -7.21 20.69 -9.62
C GLY A 34 -7.81 19.78 -8.53
N HIS A 35 -7.35 18.54 -8.39
CA HIS A 35 -7.73 17.70 -7.25
C HIS A 35 -6.87 18.01 -6.03
N ARG A 36 -7.43 17.86 -4.82
CA ARG A 36 -6.63 17.84 -3.59
C ARG A 36 -6.11 16.42 -3.40
N ALA A 37 -4.80 16.23 -3.40
CA ALA A 37 -4.19 14.92 -3.22
C ALA A 37 -2.98 14.99 -2.29
N GLU A 38 -2.77 13.93 -1.48
CA GLU A 38 -1.62 13.78 -0.58
C GLU A 38 -1.09 12.34 -0.64
N LEU A 39 0.22 12.17 -0.46
CA LEU A 39 0.88 10.87 -0.36
C LEU A 39 1.10 10.53 1.10
N LEU A 40 0.69 9.33 1.53
CA LEU A 40 1.10 8.73 2.80
C LEU A 40 1.86 7.44 2.50
N ARG A 41 2.76 7.03 3.39
CA ARG A 41 3.54 5.80 3.26
C ARG A 41 3.39 4.95 4.50
N PHE A 42 3.31 3.64 4.31
CA PHE A 42 3.38 2.67 5.41
C PHE A 42 4.67 1.81 5.35
N PRO A 43 5.33 1.55 6.49
CA PRO A 43 5.00 2.11 7.81
C PRO A 43 5.23 3.64 7.85
N GLU A 44 4.42 4.34 8.64
CA GLU A 44 4.69 5.74 9.00
C GLU A 44 5.79 5.72 10.06
N ARG A 45 7.02 6.02 9.64
CA ARG A 45 8.23 5.78 10.45
C ARG A 45 8.44 6.85 11.53
N SER A 46 7.73 7.98 11.48
CA SER A 46 7.95 9.07 12.43
C SER A 46 7.31 8.84 13.80
N THR A 47 6.31 7.94 13.92
CA THR A 47 5.63 7.64 15.19
C THR A 47 6.48 6.74 16.09
N GLU A 48 6.12 6.59 17.37
CA GLU A 48 6.86 5.68 18.28
C GLU A 48 6.80 4.22 17.81
N ILE A 49 5.63 3.77 17.32
CA ILE A 49 5.48 2.45 16.68
C ILE A 49 6.32 2.40 15.40
N GLY A 50 6.28 3.47 14.59
CA GLY A 50 7.09 3.63 13.39
C GLY A 50 8.59 3.50 13.64
N LYS A 51 9.11 4.06 14.73
CA LYS A 51 10.52 3.98 15.13
C LYS A 51 10.93 2.57 15.51
N LEU A 52 10.08 1.83 16.25
CA LEU A 52 10.31 0.42 16.56
C LEU A 52 10.37 -0.43 15.29
N LEU A 53 9.41 -0.23 14.37
CA LEU A 53 9.39 -0.89 13.07
C LEU A 53 10.61 -0.54 12.21
N ASN A 54 11.02 0.74 12.20
CA ASN A 54 12.20 1.20 11.47
C ASN A 54 13.47 0.51 11.97
N SER A 55 13.68 0.47 13.29
CA SER A 55 14.81 -0.22 13.92
C SER A 55 14.83 -1.71 13.56
N TYR A 56 13.66 -2.36 13.56
CA TYR A 56 13.55 -3.76 13.17
C TYR A 56 13.86 -3.99 11.67
N LEU A 57 13.33 -3.15 10.78
CA LEU A 57 13.57 -3.25 9.32
C LEU A 57 15.03 -2.98 8.95
N GLU A 58 15.69 -2.07 9.66
CA GLU A 58 17.13 -1.77 9.54
C GLU A 58 18.03 -2.83 10.19
N LYS A 59 17.47 -3.93 10.69
CA LYS A 59 18.21 -5.02 11.36
C LYS A 59 18.96 -4.59 12.63
N LYS A 60 18.53 -3.49 13.27
CA LYS A 60 19.11 -2.98 14.53
C LYS A 60 18.52 -3.66 15.76
N THR A 61 17.30 -4.15 15.65
CA THR A 61 16.58 -4.88 16.71
C THR A 61 15.90 -6.11 16.16
N GLU A 62 15.84 -7.16 16.98
CA GLU A 62 15.03 -8.36 16.71
C GLU A 62 13.72 -8.27 17.47
N LEU A 63 12.65 -8.74 16.84
CA LEU A 63 11.31 -8.82 17.40
C LEU A 63 10.66 -10.10 16.87
N GLU A 64 9.84 -10.74 17.70
CA GLU A 64 9.07 -11.92 17.31
C GLU A 64 8.07 -11.56 16.20
N ASP A 65 7.86 -12.47 15.23
CA ASP A 65 7.17 -12.18 13.98
C ASP A 65 5.68 -11.82 14.16
N HIS A 66 4.97 -12.43 15.11
CA HIS A 66 3.60 -12.04 15.43
C HIS A 66 3.58 -10.62 16.01
N SER A 67 4.53 -10.30 16.89
CA SER A 67 4.66 -8.95 17.47
C SER A 67 4.91 -7.90 16.38
N VAL A 68 5.82 -8.18 15.45
CA VAL A 68 6.12 -7.29 14.30
C VAL A 68 4.88 -7.08 13.44
N HIS A 69 4.13 -8.15 13.13
CA HIS A 69 2.91 -8.05 12.33
C HIS A 69 1.85 -7.16 13.01
N LEU A 70 1.63 -7.36 14.31
CA LEU A 70 0.69 -6.54 15.09
C LEU A 70 1.14 -5.08 15.17
N LEU A 71 2.44 -4.80 15.29
CA LEU A 71 2.97 -3.44 15.25
C LEU A 71 2.75 -2.77 13.88
N PHE A 72 2.93 -3.50 12.77
CA PHE A 72 2.61 -2.97 11.44
C PHE A 72 1.12 -2.63 11.30
N SER A 73 0.22 -3.47 11.86
CA SER A 73 -1.21 -3.17 11.88
C SER A 73 -1.53 -1.96 12.77
N ALA A 74 -0.96 -1.91 13.98
CA ALA A 74 -1.13 -0.78 14.89
C ALA A 74 -0.67 0.55 14.26
N ASN A 75 0.44 0.53 13.50
CA ASN A 75 0.92 1.68 12.73
C ASN A 75 -0.05 2.13 11.62
N ARG A 76 -0.85 1.23 11.05
CA ARG A 76 -1.96 1.61 10.15
C ARG A 76 -3.13 2.20 10.94
N TRP A 77 -3.50 1.59 12.06
CA TRP A 77 -4.61 2.04 12.90
C TRP A 77 -4.42 3.44 13.48
N GLU A 78 -3.21 3.80 13.92
CA GLU A 78 -2.92 5.15 14.42
C GLU A 78 -3.15 6.25 13.35
N GLN A 79 -3.02 5.91 12.06
CA GLN A 79 -3.25 6.84 10.96
C GLN A 79 -4.74 6.92 10.53
N VAL A 80 -5.61 6.03 11.03
CA VAL A 80 -7.03 6.00 10.63
C VAL A 80 -7.78 7.32 10.89
N PRO A 81 -7.61 8.01 12.04
CA PRO A 81 -8.25 9.31 12.26
C PRO A 81 -7.84 10.35 11.20
N LEU A 82 -6.55 10.42 10.86
CA LEU A 82 -6.02 11.31 9.82
C LEU A 82 -6.59 10.95 8.44
N ILE A 83 -6.55 9.68 8.07
CA ILE A 83 -7.08 9.17 6.80
C ILE A 83 -8.55 9.56 6.66
N LYS A 84 -9.38 9.25 7.65
CA LYS A 84 -10.82 9.57 7.62
C LYS A 84 -11.06 11.09 7.53
N ALA A 85 -10.33 11.89 8.29
CA ALA A 85 -10.46 13.34 8.26
C ALA A 85 -10.13 13.93 6.88
N LYS A 86 -9.00 13.54 6.28
CA LYS A 86 -8.55 14.00 4.97
C LYS A 86 -9.53 13.59 3.86
N LEU A 87 -9.95 12.32 3.85
CA LEU A 87 -10.93 11.83 2.88
C LEU A 87 -12.24 12.62 3.00
N ASN A 88 -12.77 12.83 4.20
CA ASN A 88 -14.00 13.60 4.41
C ASN A 88 -13.89 15.06 3.98
N GLN A 89 -12.69 15.63 4.03
CA GLN A 89 -12.39 16.98 3.52
C GLN A 89 -12.25 17.03 1.99
N GLY A 90 -12.44 15.92 1.27
CA GLY A 90 -12.29 15.86 -0.18
C GLY A 90 -10.85 15.66 -0.67
N VAL A 91 -9.90 15.34 0.22
CA VAL A 91 -8.50 15.05 -0.14
C VAL A 91 -8.38 13.59 -0.55
N THR A 92 -7.93 13.34 -1.77
CA THR A 92 -7.58 11.99 -2.24
C THR A 92 -6.25 11.58 -1.63
N LEU A 93 -6.20 10.40 -1.02
CA LEU A 93 -4.97 9.86 -0.43
C LEU A 93 -4.41 8.77 -1.33
N VAL A 94 -3.16 8.93 -1.73
CA VAL A 94 -2.36 7.89 -2.36
C VAL A 94 -1.52 7.26 -1.27
N LEU A 95 -1.64 5.95 -1.07
CA LEU A 95 -0.88 5.21 -0.08
C LEU A 95 0.23 4.39 -0.76
N ASP A 96 1.48 4.63 -0.38
CA ASP A 96 2.59 3.73 -0.71
C ASP A 96 2.61 2.61 0.34
N ARG A 97 2.05 1.45 -0.05
CA ARG A 97 1.70 0.29 0.80
C ARG A 97 0.54 0.54 1.74
N TYR A 98 -0.18 -0.52 2.10
CA TYR A 98 -1.18 -0.49 3.17
C TYR A 98 -1.34 -1.89 3.82
N ALA A 99 -2.58 -2.31 4.11
CA ALA A 99 -2.90 -3.59 4.74
C ALA A 99 -2.42 -4.79 3.91
N PHE A 100 -2.48 -4.73 2.58
CA PHE A 100 -2.11 -5.86 1.72
C PHE A 100 -0.61 -6.16 1.78
N SER A 101 0.25 -5.14 1.81
CA SER A 101 1.67 -5.33 2.13
C SER A 101 1.86 -5.99 3.50
N GLY A 102 1.10 -5.56 4.52
CA GLY A 102 1.15 -6.18 5.86
C GLY A 102 0.84 -7.68 5.84
N VAL A 103 -0.21 -8.06 5.10
CA VAL A 103 -0.61 -9.46 4.94
C VAL A 103 0.38 -10.24 4.09
N ALA A 104 0.80 -9.70 2.94
CA ALA A 104 1.69 -10.40 2.02
C ALA A 104 3.08 -10.64 2.60
N PHE A 105 3.63 -9.68 3.35
CA PHE A 105 4.97 -9.82 3.95
C PHE A 105 4.97 -10.77 5.15
N THR A 106 3.97 -10.72 6.01
CA THR A 106 3.90 -11.68 7.12
C THR A 106 3.53 -13.08 6.62
N GLY A 107 2.58 -13.20 5.70
CA GLY A 107 2.18 -14.48 5.10
C GLY A 107 3.28 -15.16 4.27
N ALA A 108 4.32 -14.42 3.86
CA ALA A 108 5.51 -14.97 3.21
C ALA A 108 6.45 -15.71 4.18
N LYS A 109 6.24 -15.57 5.50
CA LYS A 109 6.98 -16.30 6.54
C LYS A 109 6.29 -17.64 6.84
N GLU A 110 7.05 -18.55 7.42
CA GLU A 110 6.51 -19.85 7.83
C GLU A 110 5.46 -19.70 8.94
N ASN A 111 4.45 -20.57 8.95
CA ASN A 111 3.41 -20.67 9.98
C ASN A 111 2.42 -19.50 10.09
N PHE A 112 2.37 -18.59 9.11
CA PHE A 112 1.36 -17.54 9.04
C PHE A 112 0.34 -17.80 7.93
N SER A 113 -0.94 -17.92 8.29
CA SER A 113 -2.02 -17.94 7.29
C SER A 113 -2.39 -16.52 6.88
N LEU A 114 -2.83 -16.34 5.62
CA LEU A 114 -3.32 -15.04 5.18
C LEU A 114 -4.55 -14.58 5.99
N ASP A 115 -5.41 -15.51 6.39
CA ASP A 115 -6.58 -15.21 7.22
C ASP A 115 -6.19 -14.64 8.58
N TRP A 116 -5.19 -15.24 9.25
CA TRP A 116 -4.67 -14.70 10.51
C TRP A 116 -4.08 -13.30 10.30
N CYS A 117 -3.30 -13.12 9.23
CA CYS A 117 -2.67 -11.83 8.92
C CYS A 117 -3.69 -10.71 8.61
N LYS A 118 -4.90 -11.06 8.12
CA LYS A 118 -5.97 -10.08 7.84
C LYS A 118 -6.68 -9.61 9.10
N GLN A 119 -6.78 -10.45 10.12
CA GLN A 119 -7.61 -10.18 11.32
C GLN A 119 -7.30 -8.83 11.98
N PRO A 120 -6.02 -8.45 12.21
CA PRO A 120 -5.72 -7.18 12.86
C PRO A 120 -6.18 -5.94 12.08
N ASP A 121 -6.37 -6.05 10.77
CA ASP A 121 -6.70 -4.94 9.86
C ASP A 121 -8.19 -4.89 9.47
N VAL A 122 -9.02 -5.82 9.97
CA VAL A 122 -10.48 -5.81 9.74
C VAL A 122 -11.07 -4.50 10.25
N GLY A 123 -11.76 -3.77 9.36
CA GLY A 123 -12.37 -2.46 9.68
C GLY A 123 -11.52 -1.24 9.32
N LEU A 124 -10.28 -1.42 8.83
CA LEU A 124 -9.51 -0.31 8.26
C LEU A 124 -10.30 0.36 7.11
N PRO A 125 -10.10 1.67 6.85
CA PRO A 125 -10.61 2.32 5.64
C PRO A 125 -10.38 1.50 4.38
N LYS A 126 -11.47 1.06 3.73
CA LYS A 126 -11.40 0.25 2.51
C LYS A 126 -10.89 1.09 1.34
N PRO A 127 -9.81 0.68 0.64
CA PRO A 127 -9.37 1.35 -0.58
C PRO A 127 -10.43 1.32 -1.68
N ASP A 128 -10.56 2.43 -2.39
CA ASP A 128 -11.39 2.55 -3.60
C ASP A 128 -10.69 1.90 -4.82
N LEU A 129 -9.37 1.84 -4.78
CA LEU A 129 -8.51 1.26 -5.81
C LEU A 129 -7.22 0.71 -5.18
N ILE A 130 -6.80 -0.45 -5.65
CA ILE A 130 -5.53 -1.07 -5.29
C ILE A 130 -4.78 -1.36 -6.57
N LEU A 131 -3.66 -0.67 -6.77
CA LEU A 131 -2.78 -0.82 -7.93
C LEU A 131 -1.60 -1.70 -7.55
N PHE A 132 -1.52 -2.89 -8.12
CA PHE A 132 -0.37 -3.77 -7.96
C PHE A 132 0.64 -3.49 -9.07
N LEU A 133 1.80 -2.95 -8.71
CA LEU A 133 2.89 -2.68 -9.63
C LEU A 133 3.67 -3.98 -9.84
N GLN A 134 3.37 -4.67 -10.94
CA GLN A 134 3.99 -5.93 -11.30
C GLN A 134 5.36 -5.70 -11.93
N LEU A 135 6.40 -6.26 -11.32
CA LEU A 135 7.77 -6.21 -11.81
C LEU A 135 8.44 -7.57 -11.56
N GLN A 136 9.29 -8.01 -12.50
CA GLN A 136 10.10 -9.21 -12.27
C GLN A 136 11.06 -8.95 -11.09
N LEU A 137 11.27 -9.97 -10.26
CA LEU A 137 12.12 -9.84 -9.06
C LEU A 137 13.56 -9.46 -9.40
N LEU A 138 14.07 -9.93 -10.55
CA LEU A 138 15.40 -9.56 -11.04
C LEU A 138 15.49 -8.07 -11.38
N ASP A 139 14.48 -7.54 -12.08
CA ASP A 139 14.42 -6.11 -12.42
C ASP A 139 14.21 -5.25 -11.18
N ALA A 140 13.45 -5.74 -10.19
CA ALA A 140 13.27 -5.08 -8.91
C ALA A 140 14.59 -5.00 -8.13
N ALA A 141 15.34 -6.09 -8.07
CA ALA A 141 16.64 -6.15 -7.40
C ALA A 141 17.72 -5.29 -8.08
N ALA A 142 17.60 -5.05 -9.39
CA ALA A 142 18.49 -4.16 -10.14
C ALA A 142 18.20 -2.65 -9.91
N ARG A 143 17.13 -2.29 -9.21
CA ARG A 143 16.74 -0.89 -8.95
C ARG A 143 17.28 -0.39 -7.61
N GLY A 144 18.29 0.48 -7.67
CA GLY A 144 18.82 1.21 -6.51
C GLY A 144 19.49 0.30 -5.48
N GLU A 145 19.48 0.71 -4.21
CA GLU A 145 20.14 0.00 -3.11
C GLU A 145 19.26 -1.14 -2.55
N PHE A 146 19.03 -2.19 -3.34
CA PHE A 146 18.31 -3.39 -2.87
C PHE A 146 19.20 -4.22 -1.92
N GLY A 147 18.63 -4.68 -0.79
CA GLY A 147 19.27 -5.58 0.17
C GLY A 147 19.61 -4.92 1.52
N LEU A 148 19.29 -3.64 1.68
CA LEU A 148 19.58 -2.90 2.91
C LEU A 148 18.59 -3.30 4.01
N GLU A 149 17.30 -3.38 3.69
CA GLU A 149 16.28 -3.75 4.69
C GLU A 149 16.13 -5.26 4.86
N ARG A 150 15.55 -5.67 6.00
CA ARG A 150 15.36 -7.08 6.41
C ARG A 150 14.70 -7.97 5.35
N TYR A 151 13.76 -7.41 4.58
CA TYR A 151 12.93 -8.18 3.64
C TYR A 151 13.38 -8.07 2.18
N GLU A 152 14.42 -7.33 1.87
CA GLU A 152 14.94 -7.16 0.51
C GLU A 152 15.85 -8.35 0.10
N THR A 153 15.32 -9.58 0.14
CA THR A 153 16.01 -10.78 -0.37
C THR A 153 15.18 -11.45 -1.46
N GLY A 154 15.84 -12.00 -2.49
CA GLY A 154 15.14 -12.60 -3.64
C GLY A 154 14.19 -13.74 -3.26
N THR A 155 14.62 -14.63 -2.36
CA THR A 155 13.80 -15.76 -1.88
C THR A 155 12.57 -15.28 -1.13
N PHE A 156 12.72 -14.29 -0.24
CA PHE A 156 11.60 -13.75 0.53
C PHE A 156 10.61 -13.00 -0.38
N GLN A 157 11.10 -12.13 -1.26
CA GLN A 157 10.25 -11.37 -2.19
C GLN A 157 9.48 -12.29 -3.15
N LYS A 158 10.02 -13.47 -3.48
CA LYS A 158 9.28 -14.50 -4.22
C LYS A 158 8.06 -15.00 -3.44
N GLN A 159 8.19 -15.27 -2.15
CA GLN A 159 7.06 -15.68 -1.32
C GLN A 159 6.04 -14.54 -1.16
N VAL A 160 6.51 -13.30 -0.97
CA VAL A 160 5.66 -12.10 -0.93
C VAL A 160 4.82 -11.98 -2.20
N LEU A 161 5.42 -12.20 -3.37
CA LEU A 161 4.71 -12.15 -4.65
C LEU A 161 3.59 -13.21 -4.72
N LEU A 162 3.83 -14.44 -4.25
CA LEU A 162 2.81 -15.49 -4.19
C LEU A 162 1.65 -15.09 -3.26
N CYS A 163 1.94 -14.48 -2.10
CA CYS A 163 0.90 -14.00 -1.20
C CYS A 163 0.08 -12.86 -1.81
N PHE A 164 0.70 -11.92 -2.53
CA PHE A 164 -0.04 -10.90 -3.29
C PHE A 164 -0.94 -11.51 -4.36
N GLN A 165 -0.46 -12.53 -5.08
CA GLN A 165 -1.27 -13.23 -6.07
C GLN A 165 -2.55 -13.81 -5.45
N GLN A 166 -2.45 -14.43 -4.28
CA GLN A 166 -3.61 -14.93 -3.55
C GLN A 166 -4.56 -13.80 -3.12
N LEU A 167 -4.03 -12.67 -2.62
CA LEU A 167 -4.86 -11.51 -2.24
C LEU A 167 -5.60 -10.89 -3.43
N MET A 168 -5.02 -10.93 -4.63
CA MET A 168 -5.66 -10.45 -5.87
C MET A 168 -6.81 -11.34 -6.35
N GLU A 169 -7.02 -12.51 -5.74
CA GLU A 169 -8.17 -13.37 -6.01
C GLU A 169 -9.47 -12.83 -5.38
N GLU A 170 -9.38 -11.94 -4.38
CA GLU A 170 -10.52 -11.30 -3.70
C GLU A 170 -11.29 -10.34 -4.64
N LYS A 171 -12.32 -10.86 -5.32
CA LYS A 171 -13.09 -10.12 -6.36
C LYS A 171 -13.95 -8.97 -5.82
N ASN A 172 -14.18 -8.90 -4.51
CA ASN A 172 -14.85 -7.79 -3.85
C ASN A 172 -13.92 -6.56 -3.61
N LEU A 173 -12.64 -6.67 -3.98
CA LEU A 173 -11.65 -5.60 -3.96
C LEU A 173 -11.31 -5.14 -5.38
N ASN A 174 -11.09 -3.84 -5.56
CA ASN A 174 -10.81 -3.23 -6.86
C ASN A 174 -9.31 -3.28 -7.18
N TRP A 175 -8.79 -4.47 -7.42
CA TRP A 175 -7.41 -4.67 -7.86
C TRP A 175 -7.22 -4.31 -9.34
N LYS A 176 -6.13 -3.62 -9.65
CA LYS A 176 -5.62 -3.36 -10.99
C LYS A 176 -4.13 -3.68 -11.03
N VAL A 177 -3.74 -4.59 -11.91
CA VAL A 177 -2.33 -4.94 -12.13
C VAL A 177 -1.77 -4.01 -13.19
N VAL A 178 -0.65 -3.34 -12.88
CA VAL A 178 0.06 -2.44 -13.78
C VAL A 178 1.44 -3.02 -14.02
N ASP A 179 1.78 -3.23 -15.30
CA ASP A 179 3.11 -3.67 -15.70
C ASP A 179 4.15 -2.56 -15.47
N ALA A 180 4.93 -2.70 -14.41
CA ALA A 180 5.93 -1.75 -13.96
C ALA A 180 7.30 -1.94 -14.64
N SER A 181 7.42 -2.83 -15.63
CA SER A 181 8.62 -2.99 -16.47
C SER A 181 8.74 -1.92 -17.57
N LYS A 182 7.61 -1.29 -17.93
CA LYS A 182 7.54 -0.17 -18.88
C LYS A 182 8.25 1.09 -18.35
N SER A 183 8.34 2.12 -19.20
CA SER A 183 8.88 3.41 -18.77
C SER A 183 8.03 4.06 -17.66
N ILE A 184 8.66 4.91 -16.83
CA ILE A 184 7.97 5.63 -15.74
C ILE A 184 6.72 6.37 -16.24
N GLU A 185 6.79 6.97 -17.43
CA GLU A 185 5.68 7.73 -18.02
C GLU A 185 4.54 6.84 -18.49
N GLU A 186 4.82 5.68 -19.10
CA GLU A 186 3.78 4.72 -19.51
C GLU A 186 3.06 4.12 -18.31
N VAL A 187 3.82 3.68 -17.30
CA VAL A 187 3.29 3.18 -16.02
C VAL A 187 2.40 4.26 -15.38
N HIS A 188 2.88 5.50 -15.36
CA HIS A 188 2.14 6.61 -14.78
C HIS A 188 0.82 6.90 -15.51
N LYS A 189 0.82 6.86 -16.85
CA LYS A 189 -0.39 7.07 -17.65
C LYS A 189 -1.48 6.07 -17.29
N GLU A 190 -1.11 4.80 -17.11
CA GLU A 190 -2.01 3.71 -16.71
C GLU A 190 -2.53 3.90 -15.27
N ILE A 191 -1.62 4.18 -14.32
CA ILE A 191 -1.96 4.48 -12.92
C ILE A 191 -2.93 5.66 -12.82
N ARG A 192 -2.66 6.74 -13.55
CA ARG A 192 -3.49 7.95 -13.53
C ARG A 192 -4.89 7.67 -14.06
N ALA A 193 -5.03 6.94 -15.16
CA ALA A 193 -6.33 6.60 -15.73
C ALA A 193 -7.21 5.80 -14.75
N HIS A 194 -6.64 4.79 -14.08
CA HIS A 194 -7.34 4.03 -13.04
C HIS A 194 -7.69 4.91 -11.83
N SER A 195 -6.77 5.78 -11.42
CA SER A 195 -6.94 6.67 -10.27
C SER A 195 -8.07 7.68 -10.49
N GLU A 196 -8.14 8.31 -11.67
CA GLU A 196 -9.21 9.25 -12.01
C GLU A 196 -10.59 8.56 -12.04
N ASP A 197 -10.66 7.31 -12.47
CA ASP A 197 -11.90 6.53 -12.39
C ASP A 197 -12.32 6.22 -10.95
N ALA A 198 -11.36 5.80 -10.11
CA ALA A 198 -11.61 5.58 -8.69
C ALA A 198 -12.08 6.85 -7.97
N ILE A 199 -11.49 8.01 -8.27
CA ILE A 199 -11.89 9.31 -7.72
C ILE A 199 -13.34 9.66 -8.07
N ARG A 200 -13.76 9.45 -9.33
CA ARG A 200 -15.16 9.68 -9.74
C ARG A 200 -16.14 8.77 -8.98
N ASN A 201 -15.78 7.50 -8.81
CA ASN A 201 -16.62 6.51 -8.12
C ASN A 201 -16.69 6.75 -6.61
N ALA A 202 -15.57 7.07 -5.97
CA ALA A 202 -15.46 7.37 -4.54
C ALA A 202 -16.34 8.55 -4.11
N ALA A 203 -16.45 9.57 -4.97
CA ALA A 203 -17.27 10.76 -4.72
C ALA A 203 -18.77 10.46 -4.55
N GLN A 204 -19.25 9.27 -4.96
CA GLN A 204 -20.66 8.87 -4.93
C GLN A 204 -20.96 7.78 -3.91
N ARG A 205 -19.97 7.35 -3.11
CA ARG A 205 -20.10 6.22 -2.18
C ARG A 205 -19.51 6.55 -0.82
N PRO A 206 -20.10 6.06 0.29
CA PRO A 206 -19.44 6.16 1.59
C PRO A 206 -18.09 5.43 1.57
N LEU A 207 -17.22 5.78 2.51
CA LEU A 207 -15.98 5.04 2.75
C LEU A 207 -16.35 3.67 3.34
N GLY A 208 -15.86 2.60 2.72
CA GLY A 208 -16.10 1.24 3.20
C GLY A 208 -15.14 0.83 4.32
N GLU A 209 -15.38 -0.36 4.86
CA GLU A 209 -14.52 -1.04 5.84
C GLU A 209 -13.87 -2.26 5.17
N LEU A 210 -12.57 -2.44 5.37
CA LEU A 210 -11.78 -3.51 4.75
C LEU A 210 -12.03 -4.84 5.48
N TRP A 211 -12.23 -5.93 4.72
CA TRP A 211 -12.42 -7.29 5.22
C TRP A 211 -13.55 -7.49 6.25
N LYS A 212 -14.54 -6.60 6.26
CA LYS A 212 -15.75 -6.69 7.06
C LYS A 212 -16.93 -7.10 6.18
#